data_AF-A0A7Y6E4R5-F1
#
_entry.id   AF-A0A7Y6E4R5-F1
#
_cell.length_a   1.000
_cell.length_b   1.000
_cell.length_c   1.000
_cell.angle_alpha   90.00
_cell.angle_beta   90.00
_cell.angle_gamma   90.00
#
_symmetry.space_group_name_H-M   'P 1'
#
loop_
_entity.id
_entity.type
_entity.pdbx_description
1 polymer ?
#
loop_
_entity_poly.entity_id
_entity_poly.type
_entity_poly.pdbx_seq_one_letter_code
_entity_poly.pdbx_strand_id
1 'polypeptide(L)'
;MRAAKSMTPENRKLADRSFQALPGLARCLLWHTEVEAEPLSVPAGLLGMDTVTASAALEQARDKFREGCVHAHRELAPTKDCRFYNRLLDVPIRRGGALLPDVQQHLTECRYCRNAAEQLSHFEGALGVLIAEAALGWGARRYLDTRPGRNQDTGPRGRGSARHGAGRRRLLSRIPTQGRRSPGGPRSSRTLLTGVGVASAGLIAVMLATGLLSDDDGVDPAASASVGGTGSQAPPAVSTSPQGTAGLPRAPWQSRLRNADADLCLDIRGEPEAGAGAELAECSDADTQQWSYEKDGLLRSGADRGLCLDSHRNAGVAVLGKCVDDDSERGDDVRYDVTVQGELIPRWDDRLALTFTTGAAGADIVIKVRDGSDAQRWRSG
;
A
#
# COMPACT_ATOMS: atom_id res chain seq x y z
N MET A 1 -26.76 1.31 36.70
CA MET A 1 -26.02 0.55 35.67
C MET A 1 -24.53 0.67 35.97
N ARG A 2 -23.85 -0.40 36.38
CA ARG A 2 -22.39 -0.38 36.53
C ARG A 2 -21.78 -0.35 35.14
N ALA A 3 -21.11 0.75 34.78
CA ALA A 3 -20.30 0.80 33.56
C ALA A 3 -19.32 -0.37 33.61
N ALA A 4 -19.45 -1.31 32.66
CA ALA A 4 -18.46 -2.35 32.50
C ALA A 4 -17.12 -1.64 32.27
N LYS A 5 -16.19 -1.79 33.22
CA LYS A 5 -14.84 -1.23 33.12
C LYS A 5 -14.26 -1.75 31.81
N SER A 6 -13.94 -0.87 30.86
CA SER A 6 -13.38 -1.29 29.58
C SER A 6 -12.14 -2.15 29.87
N MET A 7 -12.23 -3.43 29.53
CA MET A 7 -11.15 -4.40 29.74
C MET A 7 -10.20 -4.40 28.55
N THR A 8 -9.99 -3.23 27.91
CA THR A 8 -9.06 -3.09 26.80
C THR A 8 -7.66 -3.44 27.29
N PRO A 9 -7.01 -4.47 26.74
CA PRO A 9 -5.65 -4.84 27.12
C PRO A 9 -4.69 -3.65 26.95
N GLU A 10 -3.64 -3.57 27.79
CA GLU A 10 -2.69 -2.45 27.71
C GLU A 10 -2.07 -2.29 26.32
N ASN A 11 -1.87 -3.40 25.61
CA ASN A 11 -1.35 -3.44 24.24
C ASN A 11 -2.39 -3.11 23.16
N ARG A 12 -3.61 -2.67 23.53
CA ARG A 12 -4.67 -2.25 22.59
C ARG A 12 -5.22 -0.85 22.89
N LYS A 13 -4.73 -0.18 23.94
CA LYS A 13 -5.21 1.14 24.36
C LYS A 13 -5.06 2.23 23.29
N LEU A 14 -4.02 2.16 22.46
CA LEU A 14 -3.80 3.16 21.40
C LEU A 14 -4.82 2.98 20.28
N ALA A 15 -4.99 1.75 19.81
CA ALA A 15 -5.99 1.39 18.82
C ALA A 15 -7.42 1.66 19.33
N ASP A 16 -7.75 1.33 20.57
CA ASP A 16 -9.08 1.61 21.14
C ASP A 16 -9.37 3.12 21.14
N ARG A 17 -8.47 3.93 21.73
CA ARG A 17 -8.63 5.40 21.74
C ARG A 17 -8.75 5.97 20.33
N SER A 18 -7.90 5.52 19.41
CA SER A 18 -7.92 5.99 18.03
C SER A 18 -9.19 5.58 17.30
N PHE A 19 -9.66 4.34 17.48
CA PHE A 19 -10.85 3.84 16.81
C PHE A 19 -12.09 4.58 17.29
N GLN A 20 -12.23 4.77 18.60
CA GLN A 20 -13.36 5.51 19.18
C GLN A 20 -13.39 6.99 18.78
N ALA A 21 -12.23 7.58 18.47
CA ALA A 21 -12.14 8.96 18.00
C ALA A 21 -12.55 9.15 16.53
N LEU A 22 -12.67 8.07 15.76
CA LEU A 22 -13.08 8.16 14.36
C LEU A 22 -14.58 8.50 14.21
N PRO A 23 -14.95 9.27 13.16
CA PRO A 23 -16.34 9.43 12.78
C PRO A 23 -17.06 8.09 12.63
N GLY A 24 -18.37 8.05 12.92
CA GLY A 24 -19.16 6.81 12.87
C GLY A 24 -19.10 6.10 11.51
N LEU A 25 -19.09 6.87 10.42
CA LEU A 25 -18.94 6.39 9.04
C LEU A 25 -17.60 5.66 8.82
N ALA A 26 -16.49 6.25 9.26
CA ALA A 26 -15.17 5.63 9.17
C ALA A 26 -15.07 4.34 10.00
N ARG A 27 -15.66 4.33 11.21
CA ARG A 27 -15.76 3.11 12.01
C ARG A 27 -16.59 2.03 11.33
N CYS A 28 -17.71 2.39 10.69
CA CYS A 28 -18.56 1.47 9.94
C CYS A 28 -17.77 0.81 8.80
N LEU A 29 -17.13 1.62 7.95
CA LEU A 29 -16.30 1.11 6.85
C LEU A 29 -15.23 0.13 7.36
N LEU A 30 -14.42 0.55 8.34
CA LEU A 30 -13.37 -0.28 8.91
C LEU A 30 -13.90 -1.56 9.57
N TRP A 31 -15.03 -1.50 10.27
CA TRP A 31 -15.60 -2.67 10.91
C TRP A 31 -16.04 -3.71 9.87
N HIS A 32 -16.83 -3.30 8.89
CA HIS A 32 -17.38 -4.22 7.90
C HIS A 32 -16.31 -4.78 6.97
N THR A 33 -15.37 -3.97 6.49
CA THR A 33 -14.32 -4.46 5.59
C THR A 33 -13.21 -5.19 6.33
N GLU A 34 -12.71 -4.63 7.44
CA GLU A 34 -11.56 -5.21 8.13
C GLU A 34 -11.98 -6.27 9.14
N VAL A 35 -13.06 -6.09 9.91
CA VAL A 35 -13.44 -7.01 11.00
C VAL A 35 -14.38 -8.12 10.51
N GLU A 36 -15.45 -7.76 9.81
CA GLU A 36 -16.42 -8.71 9.27
C GLU A 36 -15.90 -9.44 8.03
N ALA A 37 -14.88 -8.88 7.37
CA ALA A 37 -14.34 -9.36 6.09
C ALA A 37 -15.42 -9.45 5.00
N GLU A 38 -16.33 -8.46 4.99
CA GLU A 38 -17.38 -8.32 3.98
C GLU A 38 -16.85 -7.54 2.77
N PRO A 39 -17.41 -7.78 1.57
CA PRO A 39 -17.08 -6.99 0.40
C PRO A 39 -17.50 -5.53 0.61
N LEU A 40 -16.72 -4.58 0.08
CA LEU A 40 -16.93 -3.14 0.24
C LEU A 40 -18.33 -2.66 -0.18
N SER A 41 -19.01 -3.38 -1.06
CA SER A 41 -20.39 -3.11 -1.46
C SER A 41 -21.38 -3.13 -0.29
N VAL A 42 -21.14 -3.94 0.75
CA VAL A 42 -22.00 -4.04 1.93
C VAL A 42 -21.99 -2.73 2.74
N PRO A 43 -20.85 -2.25 3.25
CA PRO A 43 -20.83 -0.98 3.98
C PRO A 43 -21.12 0.22 3.07
N ALA A 44 -20.80 0.17 1.77
CA ALA A 44 -21.22 1.22 0.82
C ALA A 44 -22.75 1.34 0.77
N GLY A 45 -23.47 0.22 0.63
CA GLY A 45 -24.93 0.19 0.66
C GLY A 45 -25.53 0.65 2.00
N LEU A 46 -24.93 0.24 3.13
CA LEU A 46 -25.36 0.67 4.46
C LEU A 46 -25.24 2.19 4.66
N LEU A 47 -24.24 2.81 4.03
CA LEU A 47 -23.94 4.24 4.14
C LEU A 47 -24.58 5.08 3.03
N GLY A 48 -25.30 4.46 2.09
CA GLY A 48 -25.88 5.15 0.93
C GLY A 48 -24.82 5.72 -0.03
N MET A 49 -23.66 5.08 -0.11
CA MET A 49 -22.53 5.46 -0.95
C MET A 49 -22.38 4.52 -2.14
N ASP A 50 -21.86 5.03 -3.25
CA ASP A 50 -21.31 4.17 -4.28
C ASP A 50 -19.97 3.55 -3.83
N THR A 51 -19.54 2.50 -4.52
CA THR A 51 -18.33 1.76 -4.15
C THR A 51 -17.03 2.55 -4.36
N VAL A 52 -16.98 3.51 -5.28
CA VAL A 52 -15.78 4.33 -5.54
C VAL A 52 -15.59 5.30 -4.38
N THR A 53 -16.65 6.00 -3.99
CA THR A 53 -16.65 6.88 -2.81
C THR A 53 -16.33 6.12 -1.54
N ALA A 54 -16.92 4.93 -1.35
CA ALA A 54 -16.64 4.07 -0.20
C ALA A 54 -15.19 3.58 -0.15
N SER A 55 -14.56 3.35 -1.31
CA SER A 55 -13.15 2.94 -1.39
C SER A 55 -12.23 4.07 -0.90
N ALA A 56 -12.41 5.28 -1.43
CA ALA A 56 -11.63 6.44 -1.02
C ALA A 56 -11.84 6.77 0.47
N ALA A 57 -13.08 6.67 0.96
CA ALA A 57 -13.40 6.87 2.37
C ALA A 57 -12.77 5.79 3.27
N LEU A 58 -12.66 4.55 2.82
CA LEU A 58 -12.00 3.47 3.55
C LEU A 58 -10.49 3.70 3.63
N GLU A 59 -9.84 4.08 2.54
CA GLU A 59 -8.40 4.43 2.54
C GLU A 59 -8.13 5.58 3.53
N GLN A 60 -8.93 6.65 3.45
CA GLN A 60 -8.84 7.76 4.39
C GLN A 60 -9.08 7.32 5.84
N ALA A 61 -10.04 6.41 6.07
CA ALA A 61 -10.31 5.88 7.40
C ALA A 61 -9.11 5.08 7.95
N ARG A 62 -8.43 4.28 7.12
CA ARG A 62 -7.22 3.53 7.51
C ARG A 62 -6.07 4.49 7.87
N ASP A 63 -5.86 5.54 7.08
CA ASP A 63 -4.84 6.55 7.38
C ASP A 63 -5.16 7.33 8.66
N LYS A 64 -6.40 7.80 8.83
CA LYS A 64 -6.82 8.50 10.06
C LYS A 64 -6.74 7.63 11.29
N PHE A 65 -7.03 6.33 11.16
CA PHE A 65 -6.87 5.38 12.25
C PHE A 65 -5.40 5.21 12.65
N ARG A 66 -4.50 5.15 11.67
CA ARG A 66 -3.06 5.07 11.96
C ARG A 66 -2.54 6.35 12.61
N GLU A 67 -2.88 7.51 12.04
CA GLU A 67 -2.55 8.83 12.60
C GLU A 67 -3.02 8.95 14.05
N GLY A 68 -4.26 8.53 14.34
CA GLY A 68 -4.80 8.54 15.68
C GLY A 68 -4.07 7.60 16.65
N CYS A 69 -3.57 6.45 16.20
CA CYS A 69 -2.72 5.57 17.02
C CYS A 69 -1.38 6.24 17.38
N VAL A 70 -0.75 6.90 16.41
CA VAL A 70 0.49 7.67 16.61
C VAL A 70 0.25 8.85 17.55
N HIS A 71 -0.86 9.56 17.36
CA HIS A 71 -1.26 10.68 18.20
C HIS A 71 -1.52 10.23 19.65
N ALA A 72 -2.34 9.19 19.84
CA ALA A 72 -2.62 8.59 21.13
C ALA A 72 -1.33 8.15 21.85
N HIS A 73 -0.34 7.65 21.11
CA HIS A 73 0.94 7.29 21.69
C HIS A 73 1.66 8.51 22.29
N ARG A 74 1.65 9.65 21.60
CA ARG A 74 2.29 10.90 22.06
C ARG A 74 1.60 11.47 23.29
N GLU A 75 0.27 11.41 23.33
CA GLU A 75 -0.54 11.86 24.46
C GLU A 75 -0.31 11.01 25.71
N LEU A 76 -0.30 9.68 25.56
CA LEU A 76 -0.22 8.72 26.65
C LEU A 76 1.22 8.31 27.02
N ALA A 77 2.22 8.91 26.36
CA ALA A 77 3.62 8.57 26.56
C ALA A 77 4.08 8.77 28.02
N PRO A 78 4.63 7.74 28.68
CA PRO A 78 5.03 7.82 30.08
C PRO A 78 6.28 8.69 30.28
N THR A 79 7.14 8.79 29.27
CA THR A 79 8.40 9.57 29.32
C THR A 79 8.56 10.46 28.09
N LYS A 80 9.47 11.45 28.19
CA LYS A 80 9.85 12.29 27.04
C LYS A 80 10.50 11.48 25.92
N ASP A 81 11.29 10.45 26.28
CA ASP A 81 11.94 9.56 25.32
C ASP A 81 10.93 8.77 24.48
N CYS A 82 9.85 8.28 25.10
CA CYS A 82 8.78 7.61 24.37
C CYS A 82 8.16 8.55 23.31
N ARG A 83 7.97 9.84 23.62
CA ARG A 83 7.47 10.82 22.64
C ARG A 83 8.44 11.04 21.49
N PHE A 84 9.75 11.06 21.76
CA PHE A 84 10.78 11.18 20.74
C PHE A 84 10.78 9.95 19.81
N TYR A 85 10.91 8.75 20.37
CA TYR A 85 10.98 7.50 19.60
C TYR A 85 9.72 7.21 18.79
N ASN A 86 8.55 7.66 19.24
CA ASN A 86 7.32 7.56 18.45
C ASN A 86 7.44 8.16 17.03
N ARG A 87 8.11 9.31 16.90
CA ARG A 87 8.31 9.97 15.60
C ARG A 87 9.18 9.12 14.67
N LEU A 88 10.04 8.28 15.24
CA LEU A 88 10.97 7.40 14.53
C LEU A 88 10.40 5.98 14.29
N LEU A 89 9.22 5.66 14.85
CA LEU A 89 8.60 4.34 14.71
C LEU A 89 7.66 4.25 13.51
N ASP A 90 6.81 5.26 13.31
CA ASP A 90 5.70 5.13 12.35
C ASP A 90 6.16 5.01 10.89
N VAL A 91 7.07 5.89 10.46
CA VAL A 91 7.56 5.94 9.08
C VAL A 91 8.28 4.65 8.66
N PRO A 92 9.25 4.12 9.43
CA PRO A 92 9.89 2.86 9.05
C PRO A 92 8.93 1.67 9.03
N ILE A 93 7.98 1.60 9.99
CA ILE A 93 7.00 0.50 10.02
C ILE A 93 6.08 0.55 8.81
N ARG A 94 5.60 1.74 8.41
CA ARG A 94 4.77 1.92 7.21
C ARG A 94 5.51 1.51 5.93
N ARG A 95 6.84 1.73 5.91
CA ARG A 95 7.70 1.43 4.77
C ARG A 95 8.26 0.00 4.76
N GLY A 96 7.94 -0.81 5.77
CA GLY A 96 8.53 -2.15 5.96
C GLY A 96 10.05 -2.13 6.19
N GLY A 97 10.62 -0.97 6.55
CA GLY A 97 12.05 -0.77 6.70
C GLY A 97 12.58 -1.19 8.08
N ALA A 98 13.90 -1.37 8.17
CA ALA A 98 14.56 -1.61 9.44
C ALA A 98 14.46 -0.37 10.36
N LEU A 99 14.15 -0.60 11.64
CA LEU A 99 14.22 0.44 12.65
C LEU A 99 15.67 0.85 12.90
N LEU A 100 15.90 2.13 13.21
CA LEU A 100 17.22 2.62 13.64
C LEU A 100 17.70 1.84 14.88
N PRO A 101 19.01 1.58 15.04
CA PRO A 101 19.56 0.84 16.18
C PRO A 101 19.10 1.38 17.55
N ASP A 102 19.07 2.70 17.72
CA ASP A 102 18.63 3.34 18.97
C ASP A 102 17.15 3.10 19.25
N VAL A 103 16.32 3.11 18.21
CA VAL A 103 14.89 2.75 18.33
C VAL A 103 14.76 1.30 18.73
N GLN A 104 15.51 0.38 18.11
CA GLN A 104 15.50 -1.04 18.47
C GLN A 104 15.91 -1.24 19.93
N GLN A 105 16.98 -0.58 20.37
CA GLN A 105 17.43 -0.62 21.76
C GLN A 105 16.34 -0.13 22.72
N HIS A 106 15.71 1.02 22.43
CA HIS A 106 14.61 1.53 23.24
C HIS A 106 13.44 0.55 23.30
N LEU A 107 13.08 -0.08 22.17
CA LEU A 107 12.04 -1.11 22.15
C LEU A 107 12.42 -2.30 23.03
N THR A 108 13.70 -2.66 23.21
CA THR A 108 14.11 -3.75 24.13
C THR A 108 13.84 -3.44 25.60
N GLU A 109 13.83 -2.17 25.98
CA GLU A 109 13.69 -1.74 27.38
C GLU A 109 12.28 -1.21 27.70
N CYS A 110 11.59 -0.65 26.71
CA CYS A 110 10.30 0.02 26.90
C CYS A 110 9.11 -0.82 26.42
N ARG A 111 8.35 -1.40 27.37
CA ARG A 111 7.12 -2.16 27.07
C ARG A 111 6.07 -1.33 26.32
N TYR A 112 5.94 -0.05 26.67
CA TYR A 112 4.96 0.85 26.07
C TYR A 112 5.22 1.05 24.56
N CYS A 113 6.45 1.43 24.19
CA CYS A 113 6.82 1.61 22.79
C CYS A 113 6.85 0.28 22.02
N ARG A 114 7.16 -0.85 22.68
CA ARG A 114 7.05 -2.18 22.07
C ARG A 114 5.61 -2.53 21.68
N ASN A 115 4.65 -2.28 22.58
CA ASN A 115 3.24 -2.46 22.29
C ASN A 115 2.74 -1.49 21.20
N ALA A 116 3.32 -0.30 21.11
CA ALA A 116 2.99 0.65 20.06
C ALA A 116 3.49 0.19 18.69
N ALA A 117 4.74 -0.27 18.61
CA ALA A 117 5.31 -0.80 17.38
C ALA A 117 4.55 -2.04 16.89
N GLU A 118 4.16 -2.93 17.79
CA GLU A 118 3.32 -4.08 17.44
C GLU A 118 1.96 -3.62 16.89
N GLN A 119 1.23 -2.71 17.55
CA GLN A 119 -0.05 -2.20 17.02
C GLN A 119 0.12 -1.54 15.64
N LEU A 120 1.17 -0.73 15.42
CA LEU A 120 1.42 -0.10 14.12
C LEU A 120 1.73 -1.12 13.02
N SER A 121 2.32 -2.27 13.36
CA SER A 121 2.61 -3.33 12.38
C SER A 121 1.36 -4.06 11.86
N HIS A 122 0.23 -4.00 12.57
CA HIS A 122 -1.02 -4.65 12.12
C HIS A 122 -1.63 -3.98 10.87
N PHE A 123 -1.28 -2.73 10.59
CA PHE A 123 -1.78 -2.01 9.41
C PHE A 123 -1.33 -2.64 8.08
N GLU A 124 -0.28 -3.48 8.11
CA GLU A 124 0.29 -4.16 6.94
C GLU A 124 -0.37 -5.52 6.63
N GLY A 125 -1.42 -5.93 7.35
CA GLY A 125 -2.16 -7.15 6.97
C GLY A 125 -3.02 -7.81 8.05
N ALA A 126 -3.07 -7.27 9.26
CA ALA A 126 -3.85 -7.83 10.37
C ALA A 126 -4.72 -6.77 11.07
N LEU A 127 -5.20 -5.77 10.31
CA LEU A 127 -5.89 -4.61 10.83
C LEU A 127 -7.20 -4.97 11.54
N GLY A 128 -7.98 -5.90 10.97
CA GLY A 128 -9.21 -6.37 11.61
C GLY A 128 -8.99 -7.09 12.95
N VAL A 129 -7.84 -7.76 13.14
CA VAL A 129 -7.47 -8.34 14.44
C VAL A 129 -7.25 -7.24 15.46
N LEU A 130 -6.52 -6.20 15.08
CA LEU A 130 -6.26 -5.05 15.95
C LEU A 130 -7.56 -4.36 16.36
N ILE A 131 -8.44 -4.08 15.40
CA ILE A 131 -9.73 -3.42 15.65
C ILE A 131 -10.62 -4.29 16.55
N ALA A 132 -10.75 -5.59 16.26
CA ALA A 132 -11.55 -6.50 17.06
C ALA A 132 -11.03 -6.60 18.51
N GLU A 133 -9.72 -6.74 18.71
CA GLU A 133 -9.12 -6.81 20.05
C GLU A 133 -9.25 -5.49 20.82
N ALA A 134 -9.20 -4.36 20.12
CA ALA A 134 -9.43 -3.05 20.72
C ALA A 134 -10.90 -2.85 21.14
N ALA A 135 -11.86 -3.20 20.27
CA ALA A 135 -13.28 -2.96 20.51
C ALA A 135 -13.95 -4.02 21.40
N LEU A 136 -13.55 -5.29 21.28
CA LEU A 136 -14.21 -6.43 21.94
C LEU A 136 -13.37 -7.04 23.07
N GLY A 137 -12.08 -6.71 23.16
CA GLY A 137 -11.16 -7.27 24.15
C GLY A 137 -11.05 -8.80 24.05
N TRP A 138 -11.27 -9.49 25.16
CA TRP A 138 -11.14 -10.96 25.28
C TRP A 138 -12.07 -11.78 24.37
N GLY A 139 -13.16 -11.17 23.87
CA GLY A 139 -14.09 -11.81 22.95
C GLY A 139 -13.62 -11.81 21.48
N ALA A 140 -12.61 -11.01 21.14
CA ALA A 140 -12.23 -10.72 19.76
C ALA A 140 -11.84 -11.96 18.95
N ARG A 141 -11.01 -12.85 19.51
CA ARG A 141 -10.55 -14.07 18.81
C ARG A 141 -11.74 -14.96 18.42
N ARG A 142 -12.59 -15.29 19.39
CA ARG A 142 -13.78 -16.14 19.16
C ARG A 142 -14.74 -15.50 18.17
N TYR A 143 -14.90 -14.18 18.27
CA TYR A 143 -15.73 -13.43 17.34
C TYR A 143 -15.21 -13.53 15.91
N LEU A 144 -13.92 -13.29 15.70
CA LEU A 144 -13.27 -13.40 14.40
C LEU A 144 -13.33 -14.82 13.82
N ASP A 145 -13.18 -15.86 14.64
CA ASP A 145 -13.28 -17.26 14.19
C ASP A 145 -14.67 -17.59 13.60
N THR A 146 -15.72 -16.85 13.98
CA THR A 146 -17.07 -17.00 13.39
C THR A 146 -17.22 -16.34 12.02
N ARG A 147 -16.24 -15.55 11.54
CA ARG A 147 -16.38 -14.75 10.31
C ARG A 147 -16.06 -15.56 9.06
N PRO A 148 -17.05 -15.85 8.18
CA PRO A 148 -16.86 -16.73 7.03
C PRO A 148 -15.81 -16.22 6.03
N GLY A 149 -15.69 -14.88 5.88
CA GLY A 149 -14.72 -14.25 4.98
C GLY A 149 -13.25 -14.41 5.40
N ARG A 150 -12.97 -14.77 6.66
CA ARG A 150 -11.60 -14.98 7.17
C ARG A 150 -11.15 -16.44 7.17
N ASN A 151 -12.09 -17.38 7.19
CA ASN A 151 -11.79 -18.80 7.29
C ASN A 151 -11.30 -19.40 5.95
N GLN A 152 -11.34 -18.65 4.85
CA GLN A 152 -10.87 -19.11 3.53
C GLN A 152 -9.34 -19.10 3.39
N ASP A 153 -8.62 -18.27 4.17
CA ASP A 153 -7.14 -18.20 4.17
C ASP A 153 -6.45 -19.18 5.13
N THR A 154 -7.21 -20.01 5.84
CA THR A 154 -6.69 -21.03 6.76
C THR A 154 -7.18 -22.44 6.38
N GLY A 155 -6.87 -22.85 5.15
CA GLY A 155 -6.89 -24.27 4.80
C GLY A 155 -6.01 -25.10 5.76
N PRO A 156 -6.35 -26.38 6.03
CA PRO A 156 -5.65 -27.19 7.02
C PRO A 156 -4.21 -27.42 6.57
N ARG A 157 -3.24 -26.81 7.25
CA ARG A 157 -1.82 -27.20 7.14
C ARG A 157 -1.66 -28.60 7.72
N GLY A 158 -1.85 -29.60 6.86
CA GLY A 158 -1.52 -30.99 7.14
C GLY A 158 -0.07 -31.10 7.60
N ARG A 159 0.14 -31.83 8.70
CA ARG A 159 1.46 -32.30 9.12
C ARG A 159 2.09 -33.11 7.98
N GLY A 160 3.04 -32.51 7.28
CA GLY A 160 3.92 -33.17 6.32
C GLY A 160 5.37 -32.81 6.63
N SER A 161 6.18 -33.83 6.88
CA SER A 161 7.56 -33.78 7.33
C SER A 161 8.54 -33.26 6.26
N ALA A 162 9.41 -32.33 6.66
CA ALA A 162 10.80 -32.05 6.25
C ALA A 162 11.29 -32.34 4.81
N ARG A 163 11.97 -31.35 4.19
CA ARG A 163 13.46 -31.26 4.10
C ARG A 163 13.96 -30.00 3.34
N HIS A 164 14.82 -29.22 4.04
CA HIS A 164 15.90 -28.28 3.63
C HIS A 164 15.62 -27.18 2.58
N GLY A 165 15.93 -25.88 2.71
CA GLY A 165 16.60 -24.99 3.69
C GLY A 165 16.95 -23.67 2.91
N ALA A 166 16.47 -22.48 3.28
CA ALA A 166 17.27 -21.45 3.97
C ALA A 166 16.41 -20.24 4.41
N GLY A 167 16.52 -19.84 5.69
CA GLY A 167 16.85 -18.45 6.00
C GLY A 167 15.83 -17.38 6.42
N ARG A 168 14.50 -17.60 6.51
CA ARG A 168 13.58 -16.53 6.99
C ARG A 168 13.64 -16.34 8.52
N ARG A 169 14.43 -15.35 8.96
CA ARG A 169 14.49 -14.89 10.36
C ARG A 169 13.18 -14.19 10.75
N ARG A 170 12.38 -14.86 11.59
CA ARG A 170 11.30 -14.24 12.38
C ARG A 170 11.94 -13.33 13.44
N LEU A 171 11.76 -12.01 13.33
CA LEU A 171 12.41 -11.03 14.22
C LEU A 171 11.65 -10.72 15.52
N LEU A 172 10.87 -11.65 16.06
CA LEU A 172 10.42 -11.58 17.47
C LEU A 172 10.50 -12.94 18.15
N SER A 173 11.69 -13.54 18.13
CA SER A 173 11.98 -14.74 18.92
C SER A 173 13.38 -14.66 19.53
N ARG A 174 13.58 -13.78 20.50
CA ARG A 174 14.47 -13.99 21.67
C ARG A 174 14.36 -12.81 22.65
N ILE A 175 13.41 -12.88 23.57
CA ILE A 175 13.51 -12.23 24.89
C ILE A 175 13.31 -13.35 25.90
N PRO A 176 14.29 -13.67 26.76
CA PRO A 176 14.14 -14.74 27.73
C PRO A 176 13.17 -14.28 28.84
N THR A 177 12.02 -14.93 28.93
CA THR A 177 11.17 -14.86 30.12
C THR A 177 11.68 -15.89 31.13
N GLN A 178 12.24 -15.44 32.25
CA GLN A 178 12.41 -16.31 33.42
C GLN A 178 11.03 -16.50 34.07
N GLY A 179 10.47 -17.71 33.95
CA GLY A 179 9.17 -18.06 34.50
C GLY A 179 9.06 -19.56 34.78
N ARG A 180 9.31 -19.91 36.03
CA ARG A 180 9.14 -21.18 36.77
C ARG A 180 8.24 -22.26 36.11
N ARG A 181 8.81 -23.46 35.88
CA ARG A 181 8.07 -24.71 35.62
C ARG A 181 7.32 -25.17 36.87
N SER A 182 6.09 -25.64 36.68
CA SER A 182 5.49 -26.71 37.49
C SER A 182 4.45 -27.49 36.66
N PRO A 183 4.20 -28.77 37.01
CA PRO A 183 3.98 -29.83 36.05
C PRO A 183 2.51 -30.12 35.77
N GLY A 184 2.31 -30.93 34.72
CA GLY A 184 1.03 -31.17 34.06
C GLY A 184 -0.03 -31.93 34.86
N GLY A 185 -1.25 -31.79 34.36
CA GLY A 185 -2.39 -32.65 34.65
C GLY A 185 -3.20 -32.84 33.36
N PRO A 186 -3.56 -34.08 32.98
CA PRO A 186 -4.36 -34.34 31.78
C PRO A 186 -5.86 -34.36 32.10
N ARG A 187 -6.68 -34.40 31.03
CA ARG A 187 -8.15 -34.68 30.91
C ARG A 187 -8.92 -33.44 30.45
N SER A 188 -9.93 -33.51 29.58
CA SER A 188 -10.67 -34.62 28.97
C SER A 188 -11.46 -34.05 27.78
N SER A 189 -11.45 -34.77 26.66
CA SER A 189 -12.33 -34.56 25.50
C SER A 189 -13.75 -35.09 25.78
N ARG A 190 -14.76 -34.22 25.70
CA ARG A 190 -16.19 -34.57 25.49
C ARG A 190 -16.84 -33.47 24.63
N THR A 191 -17.02 -33.71 23.33
CA THR A 191 -18.28 -34.10 22.64
C THR A 191 -19.48 -33.14 22.78
N LEU A 192 -19.81 -32.50 21.65
CA LEU A 192 -21.10 -32.32 20.96
C LEU A 192 -22.36 -31.87 21.73
N LEU A 193 -23.06 -30.84 21.22
CA LEU A 193 -24.38 -30.92 20.54
C LEU A 193 -25.12 -29.55 20.46
N THR A 194 -25.45 -29.16 19.22
CA THR A 194 -26.72 -28.59 18.67
C THR A 194 -27.64 -27.63 19.44
N GLY A 195 -28.11 -26.62 18.68
CA GLY A 195 -29.41 -25.92 18.76
C GLY A 195 -29.30 -24.57 18.01
N VAL A 196 -29.79 -24.36 16.77
CA VAL A 196 -31.16 -24.29 16.19
C VAL A 196 -32.11 -23.30 16.88
N GLY A 197 -32.53 -22.29 16.11
CA GLY A 197 -33.71 -21.44 16.31
C GLY A 197 -33.37 -19.96 16.54
N VAL A 198 -34.01 -18.95 15.96
CA VAL A 198 -35.19 -18.83 15.08
C VAL A 198 -35.06 -17.47 14.36
N ALA A 199 -35.63 -17.38 13.16
CA ALA A 199 -35.74 -16.21 12.31
C ALA A 199 -36.60 -15.08 12.91
N SER A 200 -36.29 -13.83 12.56
CA SER A 200 -37.29 -12.76 12.53
C SER A 200 -36.90 -11.69 11.49
N ALA A 201 -37.80 -11.54 10.52
CA ALA A 201 -37.80 -10.56 9.44
C ALA A 201 -38.53 -9.27 9.88
N GLY A 202 -38.27 -8.17 9.15
CA GLY A 202 -39.11 -6.97 9.11
C GLY A 202 -38.34 -5.69 9.44
N LEU A 203 -38.49 -4.57 8.75
CA LEU A 203 -39.29 -4.14 7.60
C LEU A 203 -38.52 -2.96 6.99
N ILE A 204 -38.46 -2.88 5.67
CA ILE A 204 -37.96 -1.70 4.95
C ILE A 204 -39.08 -0.66 4.92
N ALA A 205 -38.80 0.56 5.37
CA ALA A 205 -39.66 1.72 5.13
C ALA A 205 -38.91 2.69 4.22
N VAL A 206 -39.32 2.73 2.95
CA VAL A 206 -38.99 3.78 1.98
C VAL A 206 -39.89 4.98 2.27
N MET A 207 -39.30 6.16 2.43
CA MET A 207 -40.03 7.42 2.29
C MET A 207 -39.27 8.31 1.31
N LEU A 208 -39.80 8.33 0.08
CA LEU A 208 -39.56 9.37 -0.91
C LEU A 208 -40.58 10.48 -0.65
N ALA A 209 -40.11 11.71 -0.52
CA ALA A 209 -40.95 12.90 -0.68
C ALA A 209 -40.18 13.91 -1.52
N THR A 210 -40.67 14.09 -2.74
CA THR A 210 -40.33 15.17 -3.67
C THR A 210 -41.09 16.44 -3.32
N GLY A 211 -40.44 17.59 -3.47
CA GLY A 211 -41.05 18.91 -3.68
C GLY A 211 -39.97 19.78 -4.35
N LEU A 212 -39.99 19.92 -5.68
CA LEU A 212 -40.73 20.87 -6.51
C LEU A 212 -40.17 22.31 -6.50
N LEU A 213 -39.74 22.69 -7.71
CA LEU A 213 -39.79 24.01 -8.37
C LEU A 213 -38.71 25.04 -8.00
N SER A 214 -37.86 25.34 -8.99
CA SER A 214 -37.74 26.71 -9.52
C SER A 214 -37.32 26.65 -10.99
N ASP A 215 -38.08 27.40 -11.77
CA ASP A 215 -37.98 27.63 -13.20
C ASP A 215 -37.09 28.86 -13.47
N ASP A 216 -36.67 28.94 -14.72
CA ASP A 216 -36.26 30.12 -15.49
C ASP A 216 -34.80 30.65 -15.54
N ASP A 217 -34.57 31.17 -16.75
CA ASP A 217 -33.50 31.97 -17.32
C ASP A 217 -32.34 31.27 -18.04
N GLY A 218 -32.56 31.19 -19.36
CA GLY A 218 -31.62 30.78 -20.39
C GLY A 218 -30.50 31.77 -20.67
N VAL A 219 -29.47 31.24 -21.33
CA VAL A 219 -28.56 31.98 -22.20
C VAL A 219 -28.20 31.08 -23.39
N ASP A 220 -28.26 31.69 -24.59
CA ASP A 220 -28.14 31.06 -25.91
C ASP A 220 -26.81 30.34 -26.18
N PRO A 221 -26.79 29.28 -27.03
CA PRO A 221 -25.61 28.94 -27.82
C PRO A 221 -25.73 29.54 -29.23
N ALA A 222 -24.75 30.37 -29.61
CA ALA A 222 -24.60 30.86 -30.97
C ALA A 222 -24.27 29.70 -31.93
N ALA A 223 -25.03 29.62 -33.02
CA ALA A 223 -24.77 28.75 -34.17
C ALA A 223 -24.41 29.58 -35.41
N SER A 224 -23.52 29.04 -36.25
CA SER A 224 -23.46 29.07 -37.74
C SER A 224 -21.99 29.12 -38.19
N ALA A 225 -21.40 28.11 -38.85
CA ALA A 225 -21.68 27.46 -40.15
C ALA A 225 -20.90 28.09 -41.33
N SER A 226 -20.10 27.25 -42.02
CA SER A 226 -19.82 27.22 -43.49
C SER A 226 -18.66 26.23 -43.74
N VAL A 227 -18.87 25.01 -44.23
CA VAL A 227 -18.99 24.52 -45.63
C VAL A 227 -17.88 24.96 -46.61
N GLY A 228 -17.11 23.97 -47.10
CA GLY A 228 -16.79 23.82 -48.53
C GLY A 228 -15.36 24.13 -48.99
N GLY A 229 -14.62 23.11 -49.45
CA GLY A 229 -13.36 23.29 -50.18
C GLY A 229 -12.66 21.99 -50.58
N THR A 230 -13.17 21.30 -51.60
CA THR A 230 -12.48 20.21 -52.31
C THR A 230 -11.32 20.73 -53.16
N GLY A 231 -10.15 20.09 -53.07
CA GLY A 231 -9.03 20.25 -54.00
C GLY A 231 -8.07 19.07 -53.90
N SER A 232 -8.04 18.23 -54.95
CA SER A 232 -7.10 17.12 -55.11
C SER A 232 -5.72 17.61 -55.56
N GLN A 233 -4.65 17.14 -54.91
CA GLN A 233 -3.38 16.85 -55.60
C GLN A 233 -2.42 16.03 -54.71
N ALA A 234 -1.84 14.99 -55.30
CA ALA A 234 -0.67 14.23 -54.84
C ALA A 234 0.13 13.84 -56.10
N PRO A 235 1.41 13.39 -56.06
CA PRO A 235 2.43 13.38 -54.98
C PRO A 235 3.79 13.99 -55.53
N PRO A 236 5.05 13.78 -55.01
CA PRO A 236 5.67 12.54 -54.51
C PRO A 236 6.38 12.59 -53.14
N ALA A 237 6.49 11.38 -52.58
CA ALA A 237 7.37 10.84 -51.54
C ALA A 237 8.41 11.74 -50.86
N VAL A 238 8.25 11.92 -49.54
CA VAL A 238 9.36 11.88 -48.59
C VAL A 238 8.92 11.02 -47.41
N SER A 239 9.71 10.00 -47.10
CA SER A 239 9.48 9.03 -46.03
C SER A 239 9.26 9.70 -44.67
N THR A 240 8.06 9.55 -44.10
CA THR A 240 7.83 9.73 -42.68
C THR A 240 7.20 8.46 -42.12
N SER A 241 7.99 7.78 -41.29
CA SER A 241 7.61 6.60 -40.51
C SER A 241 6.28 6.82 -39.77
N PRO A 242 5.47 5.77 -39.58
CA PRO A 242 4.19 5.90 -38.91
C PRO A 242 4.38 6.33 -37.46
N GLN A 243 3.71 7.42 -37.06
CA GLN A 243 3.47 7.78 -35.66
C GLN A 243 2.57 6.70 -35.04
N GLY A 244 3.20 5.61 -34.62
CA GLY A 244 2.61 4.62 -33.73
C GLY A 244 2.96 4.98 -32.30
N THR A 245 1.97 4.97 -31.43
CA THR A 245 2.04 5.03 -29.97
C THR A 245 3.28 4.29 -29.43
N ALA A 246 4.37 5.01 -29.17
CA ALA A 246 5.66 4.42 -28.83
C ALA A 246 5.68 4.00 -27.35
N GLY A 247 5.30 2.76 -27.08
CA GLY A 247 5.68 2.07 -25.85
C GLY A 247 7.17 1.73 -25.85
N LEU A 248 7.71 1.32 -24.70
CA LEU A 248 9.13 0.95 -24.61
C LEU A 248 9.45 -0.29 -25.45
N PRO A 249 10.57 -0.29 -26.21
CA PRO A 249 11.01 -1.50 -26.89
C PRO A 249 11.43 -2.58 -25.87
N ARG A 250 11.24 -3.86 -26.23
CA ARG A 250 11.75 -4.99 -25.42
C ARG A 250 13.21 -5.35 -25.69
N ALA A 251 13.77 -4.83 -26.79
CA ALA A 251 15.18 -4.98 -27.12
C ALA A 251 16.03 -3.96 -26.35
N PRO A 252 17.36 -4.08 -26.33
CA PRO A 252 18.19 -3.02 -25.77
C PRO A 252 17.93 -1.69 -26.46
N TRP A 253 17.85 -0.63 -25.67
CA TRP A 253 17.63 0.72 -26.17
C TRP A 253 18.32 1.73 -25.27
N GLN A 254 18.52 2.93 -25.80
CA GLN A 254 18.97 4.07 -25.04
C GLN A 254 18.08 5.25 -25.39
N SER A 255 17.42 5.82 -24.39
CA SER A 255 16.47 6.93 -24.55
C SER A 255 16.16 7.53 -23.18
N ARG A 256 15.46 8.67 -23.16
CA ARG A 256 14.83 9.14 -21.93
C ARG A 256 13.55 8.37 -21.69
N LEU A 257 13.15 8.30 -20.44
CA LEU A 257 11.94 7.64 -19.99
C LEU A 257 10.91 8.67 -19.58
N ARG A 258 9.91 8.89 -20.41
CA ARG A 258 8.80 9.80 -20.14
C ARG A 258 7.60 9.04 -19.59
N ASN A 259 7.07 9.49 -18.47
CA ASN A 259 5.87 8.91 -17.87
C ASN A 259 4.61 9.29 -18.66
N ALA A 260 3.70 8.34 -18.86
CA ALA A 260 2.51 8.54 -19.69
C ALA A 260 1.39 9.38 -19.04
N ASP A 261 1.34 9.45 -17.70
CA ASP A 261 0.33 10.23 -16.95
C ASP A 261 0.84 11.63 -16.62
N ALA A 262 2.05 11.73 -16.04
CA ALA A 262 2.61 13.01 -15.60
C ALA A 262 3.25 13.81 -16.75
N ASP A 263 3.55 13.17 -17.89
CA ASP A 263 4.23 13.77 -19.05
C ASP A 263 5.64 14.33 -18.74
N LEU A 264 6.21 13.88 -17.62
CA LEU A 264 7.55 14.22 -17.07
C LEU A 264 8.53 13.05 -17.28
N CYS A 265 9.83 13.36 -17.24
CA CYS A 265 10.90 12.41 -17.49
C CYS A 265 11.51 11.87 -16.19
N LEU A 266 11.97 10.63 -16.22
CA LEU A 266 12.78 10.01 -15.18
C LEU A 266 14.17 10.64 -15.14
N ASP A 267 14.50 11.25 -14.02
CA ASP A 267 15.77 11.94 -13.78
C ASP A 267 16.48 11.43 -12.52
N ILE A 268 17.76 11.72 -12.41
CA ILE A 268 18.57 11.50 -11.22
C ILE A 268 18.58 12.78 -10.41
N ARG A 269 18.19 12.69 -9.14
CA ARG A 269 18.21 13.83 -8.23
C ARG A 269 19.64 14.19 -7.85
N GLY A 270 20.07 15.36 -8.28
CA GLY A 270 21.37 15.91 -7.95
C GLY A 270 22.50 15.17 -8.67
N GLU A 271 23.60 14.93 -7.96
CA GLU A 271 24.79 14.28 -8.55
C GLU A 271 24.54 12.78 -8.78
N PRO A 272 24.98 12.22 -9.93
CA PRO A 272 24.81 10.81 -10.25
C PRO A 272 25.79 9.94 -9.45
N GLU A 273 25.44 9.63 -8.20
CA GLU A 273 26.20 8.75 -7.31
C GLU A 273 25.35 7.63 -6.71
N ALA A 274 26.00 6.61 -6.17
CA ALA A 274 25.30 5.51 -5.51
C ALA A 274 24.53 6.01 -4.27
N GLY A 275 23.22 5.79 -4.26
CA GLY A 275 22.29 6.27 -3.25
C GLY A 275 21.49 7.51 -3.67
N ALA A 276 21.85 8.17 -4.78
CA ALA A 276 21.06 9.26 -5.34
C ALA A 276 19.65 8.79 -5.67
N GLY A 277 18.64 9.59 -5.36
CA GLY A 277 17.24 9.27 -5.65
C GLY A 277 16.92 9.47 -7.13
N ALA A 278 15.95 8.71 -7.65
CA ALA A 278 15.34 9.02 -8.93
C ALA A 278 14.07 9.87 -8.73
N GLU A 279 13.81 10.80 -9.63
CA GLU A 279 12.67 11.71 -9.56
C GLU A 279 11.98 11.94 -10.92
N LEU A 280 10.77 12.49 -10.88
CA LEU A 280 10.16 13.10 -12.06
C LEU A 280 10.73 14.51 -12.27
N ALA A 281 11.16 14.84 -13.47
CA ALA A 281 11.60 16.19 -13.83
C ALA A 281 11.05 16.61 -15.19
N GLU A 282 11.14 17.91 -15.48
CA GLU A 282 10.89 18.40 -16.83
C GLU A 282 11.86 17.73 -17.80
N CYS A 283 11.33 17.26 -18.93
CA CYS A 283 12.14 16.55 -19.91
C CYS A 283 13.19 17.49 -20.52
N SER A 284 14.45 17.07 -20.48
CA SER A 284 15.61 17.79 -21.00
C SER A 284 16.58 16.81 -21.66
N ASP A 285 17.61 17.29 -22.33
CA ASP A 285 18.65 16.45 -22.94
C ASP A 285 19.80 16.15 -21.97
N ALA A 286 19.60 16.34 -20.66
CA ALA A 286 20.61 16.06 -19.63
C ALA A 286 20.97 14.57 -19.59
N ASP A 287 22.24 14.26 -19.37
CA ASP A 287 22.72 12.86 -19.28
C ASP A 287 22.09 12.11 -18.10
N THR A 288 21.64 12.81 -17.06
CA THR A 288 20.90 12.25 -15.92
C THR A 288 19.50 11.76 -16.28
N GLN A 289 18.93 12.22 -17.39
CA GLN A 289 17.65 11.72 -17.91
C GLN A 289 17.82 10.64 -18.98
N GLN A 290 19.06 10.33 -19.37
CA GLN A 290 19.33 9.30 -20.35
C GLN A 290 19.44 7.94 -19.66
N TRP A 291 18.71 6.96 -20.17
CA TRP A 291 18.70 5.60 -19.63
C TRP A 291 18.99 4.60 -20.74
N SER A 292 19.74 3.56 -20.39
CA SER A 292 20.02 2.43 -21.26
C SER A 292 19.46 1.16 -20.66
N TYR A 293 18.61 0.48 -21.43
CA TYR A 293 18.09 -0.83 -21.07
C TYR A 293 18.90 -1.90 -21.80
N GLU A 294 19.45 -2.86 -21.06
CA GLU A 294 20.33 -3.90 -21.60
C GLU A 294 19.62 -5.25 -21.78
N LYS A 295 20.27 -6.20 -22.46
CA LYS A 295 19.68 -7.51 -22.79
C LYS A 295 19.32 -8.32 -21.54
N ASP A 296 20.08 -8.15 -20.47
CA ASP A 296 19.89 -8.84 -19.20
C ASP A 296 18.85 -8.13 -18.31
N GLY A 297 18.27 -7.02 -18.76
CA GLY A 297 17.25 -6.25 -18.04
C GLY A 297 17.81 -5.11 -17.19
N LEU A 298 19.12 -4.87 -17.17
CA LEU A 298 19.70 -3.74 -16.45
C LEU A 298 19.18 -2.42 -17.01
N LEU A 299 18.74 -1.53 -16.12
CA LEU A 299 18.41 -0.15 -16.46
C LEU A 299 19.53 0.78 -15.95
N ARG A 300 20.47 1.10 -16.85
CA ARG A 300 21.72 1.81 -16.55
C ARG A 300 21.60 3.30 -16.86
N SER A 301 22.17 4.13 -15.99
CA SER A 301 22.26 5.58 -16.16
C SER A 301 23.17 5.96 -17.34
N GLY A 302 22.76 6.97 -18.10
CA GLY A 302 23.56 7.61 -19.14
C GLY A 302 24.66 8.52 -18.57
N ALA A 303 24.43 9.13 -17.41
CA ALA A 303 25.39 10.00 -16.73
C ALA A 303 26.57 9.24 -16.10
N ASP A 304 26.33 8.03 -15.60
CA ASP A 304 27.40 7.13 -15.15
C ASP A 304 27.05 5.68 -15.46
N ARG A 305 27.84 5.07 -16.35
CA ARG A 305 27.64 3.68 -16.77
C ARG A 305 27.90 2.67 -15.66
N GLY A 306 28.51 3.03 -14.55
CA GLY A 306 28.64 2.18 -13.36
C GLY A 306 27.37 2.10 -12.50
N LEU A 307 26.37 2.96 -12.78
CA LEU A 307 25.16 3.09 -11.98
C LEU A 307 23.92 2.57 -12.72
N CYS A 308 23.09 1.85 -11.98
CA CYS A 308 21.83 1.26 -12.41
C CYS A 308 20.69 1.69 -11.49
N LEU A 309 19.48 1.77 -12.02
CA LEU A 309 18.30 2.05 -11.21
C LEU A 309 17.99 0.83 -10.33
N ASP A 310 18.17 0.99 -9.02
CA ASP A 310 17.89 -0.02 -8.00
C ASP A 310 16.50 0.22 -7.43
N SER A 311 15.64 -0.79 -7.58
CA SER A 311 14.23 -0.79 -7.19
C SER A 311 13.96 -1.34 -5.78
N HIS A 312 14.96 -1.95 -5.14
CA HIS A 312 14.78 -2.73 -3.92
C HIS A 312 15.56 -2.16 -2.73
N ARG A 313 16.03 -0.93 -2.85
CA ARG A 313 16.62 -0.15 -1.75
C ARG A 313 15.57 0.75 -1.14
N ASN A 314 15.64 0.92 0.19
CA ASN A 314 14.94 1.95 0.96
C ASN A 314 13.45 2.15 0.60
N ALA A 315 12.56 1.45 1.30
CA ALA A 315 11.12 1.78 1.32
C ALA A 315 10.41 1.77 -0.04
N GLY A 316 10.95 1.06 -1.03
CA GLY A 316 10.41 1.00 -2.38
C GLY A 316 10.67 2.26 -3.21
N VAL A 317 11.58 3.15 -2.80
CA VAL A 317 12.03 4.29 -3.62
C VAL A 317 13.13 3.83 -4.56
N ALA A 318 13.02 4.15 -5.85
CA ALA A 318 14.06 3.85 -6.81
C ALA A 318 15.24 4.81 -6.65
N VAL A 319 16.45 4.25 -6.53
CA VAL A 319 17.69 5.00 -6.31
C VAL A 319 18.77 4.48 -7.24
N LEU A 320 19.87 5.21 -7.40
CA LEU A 320 21.01 4.76 -8.18
C LEU A 320 21.85 3.82 -7.32
N GLY A 321 22.12 2.63 -7.84
CA GLY A 321 22.99 1.65 -7.20
C GLY A 321 24.12 1.26 -8.14
N LYS A 322 25.20 0.70 -7.61
CA LYS A 322 26.22 0.05 -8.46
C LYS A 322 25.55 -1.08 -9.23
N CYS A 323 25.73 -1.07 -10.55
CA CYS A 323 25.36 -2.19 -11.39
C CYS A 323 26.07 -3.46 -10.90
N VAL A 324 25.41 -4.60 -11.00
CA VAL A 324 25.90 -5.90 -10.54
C VAL A 324 25.61 -6.98 -11.56
N ASP A 325 26.42 -8.02 -11.53
CA ASP A 325 26.21 -9.22 -12.32
C ASP A 325 24.89 -9.92 -11.92
N ASP A 326 24.35 -10.69 -12.86
CA ASP A 326 23.03 -11.33 -12.77
C ASP A 326 22.94 -12.37 -11.63
N ASP A 327 24.06 -13.05 -11.35
CA ASP A 327 24.16 -14.07 -10.31
C ASP A 327 24.38 -13.51 -8.89
N SER A 328 24.54 -12.20 -8.75
CA SER A 328 24.71 -11.59 -7.42
C SER A 328 23.41 -11.63 -6.62
N GLU A 329 23.50 -11.61 -5.28
CA GLU A 329 22.32 -11.54 -4.40
C GLU A 329 21.40 -10.33 -4.67
N ARG A 330 21.92 -9.32 -5.40
CA ARG A 330 21.21 -8.08 -5.76
C ARG A 330 20.93 -8.00 -7.27
N GLY A 331 21.10 -9.09 -8.00
CA GLY A 331 20.97 -9.11 -9.46
C GLY A 331 19.59 -8.60 -9.91
N ASP A 332 18.54 -9.09 -9.25
CA ASP A 332 17.16 -8.73 -9.55
C ASP A 332 16.78 -7.30 -9.11
N ASP A 333 17.51 -6.69 -8.17
CA ASP A 333 17.20 -5.37 -7.61
C ASP A 333 17.33 -4.25 -8.68
N VAL A 334 18.23 -4.44 -9.64
CA VAL A 334 18.58 -3.46 -10.69
C VAL A 334 18.10 -3.86 -12.09
N ARG A 335 17.28 -4.92 -12.18
CA ARG A 335 16.79 -5.49 -13.44
C ARG A 335 15.28 -5.41 -13.55
N TYR A 336 14.83 -5.10 -14.76
CA TYR A 336 13.42 -4.92 -15.07
C TYR A 336 13.02 -5.77 -16.28
N ASP A 337 11.76 -6.21 -16.29
CA ASP A 337 11.09 -6.68 -17.47
C ASP A 337 10.18 -5.58 -18.01
N VAL A 338 10.31 -5.31 -19.31
CA VAL A 338 9.52 -4.28 -20.01
C VAL A 338 8.29 -4.91 -20.67
N THR A 339 7.11 -4.43 -20.30
CA THR A 339 5.86 -4.87 -20.94
C THR A 339 5.61 -4.15 -22.26
N VAL A 340 4.73 -4.70 -23.09
CA VAL A 340 4.31 -4.05 -24.35
C VAL A 340 3.57 -2.74 -24.12
N GLN A 341 2.99 -2.55 -22.92
CA GLN A 341 2.35 -1.30 -22.51
C GLN A 341 3.35 -0.28 -21.96
N GLY A 342 4.64 -0.63 -21.82
CA GLY A 342 5.67 0.25 -21.28
C GLY A 342 5.78 0.25 -19.75
N GLU A 343 5.28 -0.79 -19.07
CA GLU A 343 5.53 -0.97 -17.63
C GLU A 343 6.96 -1.51 -17.42
N LEU A 344 7.64 -0.99 -16.40
CA LEU A 344 8.93 -1.49 -15.93
C LEU A 344 8.70 -2.31 -14.65
N ILE A 345 8.74 -3.64 -14.79
CA ILE A 345 8.46 -4.59 -13.70
C ILE A 345 9.80 -5.04 -13.10
N PRO A 346 10.09 -4.81 -11.82
CA PRO A 346 11.33 -5.30 -11.23
C PRO A 346 11.32 -6.83 -11.14
N ARG A 347 12.47 -7.47 -11.40
CA ARG A 347 12.53 -8.95 -11.46
C ARG A 347 12.36 -9.66 -10.11
N TRP A 348 12.57 -8.96 -8.99
CA TRP A 348 12.43 -9.54 -7.66
C TRP A 348 10.97 -9.71 -7.20
N ASP A 349 9.99 -9.02 -7.82
CA ASP A 349 8.55 -9.23 -7.60
C ASP A 349 7.73 -8.75 -8.83
N ASP A 350 7.17 -9.69 -9.58
CA ASP A 350 6.44 -9.45 -10.83
C ASP A 350 5.08 -8.76 -10.67
N ARG A 351 4.62 -8.58 -9.43
CA ARG A 351 3.37 -7.89 -9.08
C ARG A 351 3.58 -6.40 -8.86
N LEU A 352 4.80 -5.90 -9.02
CA LEU A 352 5.15 -4.49 -8.81
C LEU A 352 5.54 -3.80 -10.11
N ALA A 353 5.45 -2.47 -10.13
CA ALA A 353 5.89 -1.64 -11.27
C ALA A 353 6.48 -0.32 -10.80
N LEU A 354 7.39 0.21 -11.63
CA LEU A 354 7.98 1.53 -11.47
C LEU A 354 6.95 2.63 -11.75
N THR A 355 6.81 3.57 -10.81
CA THR A 355 5.90 4.71 -10.88
C THR A 355 6.42 5.84 -10.01
N PHE A 356 5.60 6.83 -9.68
CA PHE A 356 5.95 7.99 -8.88
C PHE A 356 5.04 8.15 -7.66
N THR A 357 5.46 8.99 -6.72
CA THR A 357 4.67 9.34 -5.53
C THR A 357 3.53 10.31 -5.85
N THR A 358 3.83 11.40 -6.55
CA THR A 358 2.87 12.42 -7.05
C THR A 358 3.21 12.79 -8.49
N GLY A 359 2.24 13.25 -9.29
CA GLY A 359 2.46 13.64 -10.69
C GLY A 359 3.17 14.99 -10.89
N ALA A 360 3.91 15.47 -9.88
CA ALA A 360 4.58 16.77 -9.91
C ALA A 360 6.09 16.60 -10.17
N ALA A 361 6.73 17.63 -10.72
CA ALA A 361 8.19 17.68 -10.81
C ALA A 361 8.83 17.62 -9.41
N GLY A 362 9.96 16.93 -9.30
CA GLY A 362 10.66 16.59 -8.07
C GLY A 362 10.08 15.39 -7.31
N ALA A 363 8.99 14.77 -7.78
CA ALA A 363 8.38 13.63 -7.11
C ALA A 363 9.29 12.40 -7.14
N ASP A 364 9.37 11.68 -6.00
CA ASP A 364 10.15 10.45 -5.91
C ASP A 364 9.58 9.36 -6.82
N ILE A 365 10.48 8.63 -7.46
CA ILE A 365 10.18 7.40 -8.19
C ILE A 365 10.14 6.24 -7.22
N VAL A 366 9.10 5.42 -7.32
CA VAL A 366 8.81 4.35 -6.37
C VAL A 366 8.31 3.10 -7.09
N ILE A 367 8.31 1.99 -6.36
CA ILE A 367 7.78 0.71 -6.77
C ILE A 367 6.43 0.50 -6.05
N LYS A 368 5.34 0.36 -6.81
CA LYS A 368 3.99 0.09 -6.28
C LYS A 368 3.40 -1.18 -6.87
N VAL A 369 2.32 -1.67 -6.27
CA VAL A 369 1.53 -2.78 -6.82
C VAL A 369 1.02 -2.41 -8.21
N ARG A 370 1.13 -3.34 -9.14
CA ARG A 370 0.68 -3.17 -10.52
C ARG A 370 -0.82 -2.93 -10.55
N ASP A 371 -1.21 -1.81 -11.16
CA ASP A 371 -2.61 -1.42 -11.37
C ASP A 371 -2.92 -1.16 -12.85
N GLY A 372 -1.90 -1.16 -13.72
CA GLY A 372 -2.05 -0.96 -15.17
C GLY A 372 -2.39 0.47 -15.58
N SER A 373 -2.34 1.43 -14.64
CA SER A 373 -2.60 2.85 -14.88
C SER A 373 -1.51 3.48 -15.76
N ASP A 374 -1.82 4.64 -16.34
CA ASP A 374 -0.83 5.41 -17.11
C ASP A 374 0.32 5.93 -16.24
N ALA A 375 0.10 6.08 -14.92
CA ALA A 375 1.15 6.44 -13.96
C ALA A 375 2.24 5.37 -13.84
N GLN A 376 1.97 4.12 -14.23
CA GLN A 376 2.94 3.01 -14.25
C GLN A 376 3.53 2.75 -15.64
N ARG A 377 3.17 3.57 -16.64
CA ARG A 377 3.61 3.41 -18.03
C ARG A 377 4.66 4.45 -18.39
N TRP A 378 5.70 3.96 -19.03
CA TRP A 378 6.82 4.74 -19.49
C TRP A 378 6.96 4.59 -21.00
N ARG A 379 7.44 5.65 -21.64
CA ARG A 379 7.64 5.73 -23.08
C ARG A 379 9.02 6.30 -23.35
N SER A 380 9.64 5.87 -24.44
CA SER A 380 10.83 6.54 -24.96
C SER A 380 10.42 7.91 -25.50
N GLY A 381 11.07 9.00 -25.09
CA GLY A 381 10.67 10.35 -25.53
C GLY A 381 11.73 11.41 -25.33
#